data_AF-A0A354IRX9-F1
#
_entry.id   AF-A0A354IRX9-F1
#
_cell.length_a   1.000
_cell.length_b   1.000
_cell.length_c   1.000
_cell.angle_alpha   90.00
_cell.angle_beta   90.00
_cell.angle_gamma   90.00
#
_symmetry.space_group_name_H-M   'P 1'
#
loop_
_entity.id
_entity.type
_entity.pdbx_description
1 polymer ?
#
loop_
_entity_poly.entity_id
_entity_poly.type
_entity_poly.pdbx_seq_one_letter_code
_entity_poly.pdbx_strand_id
1 'polypeptide(L)'
;RRGIHPALVLAAGERRLPLYRHPVPTHEPIGKRAMLVFCARRHGLYANLTRFVSFGQAPQEQSALMEVEATGLSAVEPGKSLSAVYHAFDAAYKHADRAEALNEHHQGGITGYLAREIVATPSTATGLEPGMAFAFNPSFAGIKIEDTFLLGPQGLENLTCDPQWPAANVHGRQRPLWLEMI
;
A
#
# COMPACT_ATOMS: atom_id res chain seq x y z
N ARG A 1 -2.09 -23.78 13.19
CA ARG A 1 -1.99 -22.30 13.02
C ARG A 1 -0.58 -21.98 12.52
N ARG A 2 -0.40 -21.10 11.52
CA ARG A 2 0.91 -20.83 10.87
C ARG A 2 1.89 -19.96 11.70
N GLY A 3 1.59 -19.68 12.97
CA GLY A 3 2.44 -18.85 13.85
C GLY A 3 2.47 -17.36 13.51
N ILE A 4 1.50 -16.86 12.74
CA ILE A 4 1.39 -15.46 12.32
C ILE A 4 0.37 -14.75 13.22
N HIS A 5 0.77 -13.61 13.78
CA HIS A 5 -0.07 -12.76 14.63
C HIS A 5 -0.67 -11.60 13.80
N PRO A 6 -1.99 -11.46 13.68
CA PRO A 6 -2.61 -10.32 12.99
C PRO A 6 -2.56 -9.08 13.89
N ALA A 7 -1.52 -8.26 13.74
CA ALA A 7 -1.31 -7.08 14.57
C ALA A 7 -2.27 -5.93 14.21
N LEU A 8 -2.72 -5.85 12.95
CA LEU A 8 -3.81 -4.97 12.53
C LEU A 8 -4.65 -5.67 11.46
N VAL A 9 -5.97 -5.52 11.56
CA VAL A 9 -6.92 -5.92 10.53
C VAL A 9 -7.86 -4.76 10.30
N LEU A 10 -7.96 -4.28 9.06
CA LEU A 10 -8.97 -3.31 8.64
C LEU A 10 -9.83 -3.95 7.56
N ALA A 11 -11.12 -3.65 7.60
CA ALA A 11 -12.07 -4.16 6.64
C ALA A 11 -13.26 -3.19 6.48
N ALA A 12 -13.63 -2.94 5.23
CA ALA A 12 -14.84 -2.20 4.88
C ALA A 12 -15.49 -2.76 3.64
N GLY A 13 -16.82 -2.75 3.67
CA GLY A 13 -17.67 -2.95 2.51
C GLY A 13 -17.95 -1.67 1.73
N GLU A 14 -18.66 -1.83 0.62
CA GLU A 14 -18.98 -0.81 -0.38
C GLU A 14 -19.34 0.57 0.20
N ARG A 15 -20.25 0.65 1.17
CA ARG A 15 -20.70 1.93 1.74
C ARG A 15 -19.60 2.66 2.51
N ARG A 16 -18.75 1.92 3.23
CA ARG A 16 -17.74 2.48 4.14
C ARG A 16 -16.42 2.78 3.43
N LEU A 17 -16.12 2.10 2.34
CA LEU A 17 -14.89 2.28 1.56
C LEU A 17 -14.60 3.74 1.18
N PRO A 18 -15.53 4.50 0.57
CA PRO A 18 -15.24 5.89 0.19
C PRO A 18 -15.14 6.85 1.37
N LEU A 19 -15.62 6.46 2.56
CA LEU A 19 -15.72 7.33 3.73
C LEU A 19 -14.48 7.27 4.64
N TYR A 20 -13.77 6.14 4.65
CA TYR A 20 -12.72 5.88 5.63
C TYR A 20 -11.46 5.31 4.99
N ARG A 21 -10.33 5.97 5.25
CA ARG A 21 -8.98 5.52 4.87
C ARG A 21 -8.51 4.32 5.70
N HIS A 22 -8.94 4.25 6.96
CA HIS A 22 -8.63 3.18 7.91
C HIS A 22 -9.90 2.64 8.62
N PRO A 23 -10.74 1.86 7.92
CA PRO A 23 -11.97 1.34 8.50
C PRO A 23 -11.72 0.10 9.34
N VAL A 24 -11.97 0.20 10.66
CA VAL A 24 -12.03 -1.00 11.51
C VAL A 24 -13.18 -1.94 11.08
N PRO A 25 -13.04 -3.27 11.20
CA PRO A 25 -14.10 -4.22 10.88
C PRO A 25 -15.35 -3.98 11.72
N THR A 26 -16.53 -4.19 11.13
CA THR A 26 -17.83 -4.13 11.82
C THR A 26 -18.71 -5.29 11.35
N HIS A 27 -19.92 -5.41 11.93
CA HIS A 27 -20.94 -6.37 11.49
C HIS A 27 -21.74 -5.91 10.27
N GLU A 28 -21.37 -4.79 9.62
CA GLU A 28 -22.07 -4.29 8.45
C GLU A 28 -21.86 -5.22 7.24
N PRO A 29 -22.91 -5.54 6.46
CA PRO A 29 -22.76 -6.29 5.22
C PRO A 29 -21.79 -5.62 4.24
N ILE A 30 -20.95 -6.42 3.57
CA ILE A 30 -19.90 -5.91 2.68
C ILE A 30 -20.41 -5.29 1.38
N GLY A 31 -21.62 -5.64 0.93
CA GLY A 31 -22.16 -5.18 -0.36
C GLY A 31 -21.38 -5.75 -1.55
N LYS A 32 -21.20 -4.95 -2.61
CA LYS A 32 -20.59 -5.43 -3.88
C LYS A 32 -19.06 -5.48 -3.88
N ARG A 33 -18.40 -5.05 -2.82
CA ARG A 33 -16.93 -4.96 -2.76
C ARG A 33 -16.41 -4.85 -1.35
N ALA A 34 -15.19 -5.28 -1.14
CA ALA A 34 -14.52 -5.19 0.14
C ALA A 34 -13.05 -4.81 -0.01
N MET A 35 -12.55 -4.00 0.93
CA MET A 35 -11.12 -3.82 1.19
C MET A 35 -10.74 -4.66 2.41
N LEU A 36 -9.56 -5.27 2.34
CA LEU A 36 -8.92 -6.00 3.41
C LEU A 36 -7.50 -5.46 3.58
N VAL A 37 -7.17 -4.95 4.77
CA VAL A 37 -5.82 -4.52 5.13
C VAL A 37 -5.32 -5.40 6.27
N PHE A 38 -4.11 -5.94 6.12
CA PHE A 38 -3.48 -6.78 7.12
C PHE A 38 -2.09 -6.28 7.44
N CYS A 39 -1.81 -6.05 8.72
CA CYS A 39 -0.45 -6.01 9.25
C CYS A 39 -0.23 -7.28 10.07
N ALA A 40 0.57 -8.20 9.55
CA ALA A 40 0.81 -9.50 10.13
C ALA A 40 2.24 -9.58 10.66
N ARG A 41 2.42 -10.11 11.87
CA ARG A 41 3.73 -10.26 12.51
C ARG A 41 4.12 -11.72 12.68
N ARG A 42 5.36 -12.07 12.34
CA ARG A 42 5.97 -13.37 12.63
C ARG A 42 7.45 -13.18 12.94
N HIS A 43 7.94 -13.84 13.99
CA HIS A 43 9.34 -13.70 14.46
C HIS A 43 9.79 -12.25 14.71
N GLY A 44 8.87 -11.38 15.10
CA GLY A 44 9.13 -9.95 15.33
C GLY A 44 8.94 -9.06 14.11
N LEU A 45 9.03 -9.61 12.89
CA LEU A 45 8.91 -8.85 11.65
C LEU A 45 7.46 -8.71 11.18
N TYR A 46 7.14 -7.55 10.59
CA TYR A 46 5.85 -7.19 10.03
C TYR A 46 5.82 -7.32 8.51
N ALA A 47 4.72 -7.86 8.02
CA ALA A 47 4.31 -7.79 6.62
C ALA A 47 2.94 -7.10 6.54
N ASN A 48 2.88 -6.04 5.77
CA ASN A 48 1.71 -5.20 5.54
C ASN A 48 1.25 -5.37 4.08
N LEU A 49 -0.04 -5.54 3.88
CA LEU A 49 -0.64 -5.57 2.55
C LEU A 49 -2.09 -5.12 2.58
N THR A 50 -2.55 -4.60 1.44
CA THR A 50 -3.95 -4.29 1.19
C THR A 50 -4.43 -5.05 -0.05
N ARG A 51 -5.62 -5.66 0.03
CA ARG A 51 -6.27 -6.36 -1.08
C ARG A 51 -7.73 -5.96 -1.19
N PHE A 52 -8.27 -6.10 -2.39
CA PHE A 52 -9.66 -5.77 -2.70
C PHE A 52 -10.35 -6.92 -3.42
N VAL A 53 -11.61 -7.15 -3.07
CA VAL A 53 -12.50 -8.09 -3.75
C VAL A 53 -13.70 -7.32 -4.30
N SER A 54 -14.12 -7.64 -5.51
CA SER A 54 -15.35 -7.13 -6.14
C SER A 54 -16.28 -8.29 -6.46
N PHE A 55 -17.58 -8.12 -6.26
CA PHE A 55 -18.64 -9.01 -6.75
C PHE A 55 -19.29 -8.37 -7.98
N GLY A 56 -18.44 -8.12 -8.98
CA GLY A 56 -18.73 -7.33 -10.18
C GLY A 56 -17.44 -6.71 -10.74
N GLN A 57 -17.58 -5.75 -11.65
CA GLN A 57 -16.42 -5.09 -12.26
C GLN A 57 -15.63 -4.24 -11.26
N ALA A 58 -14.30 -4.31 -11.32
CA ALA A 58 -13.39 -3.50 -10.53
C ALA A 58 -13.41 -2.01 -10.96
N PRO A 59 -13.11 -1.08 -10.04
CA PRO A 59 -13.03 0.34 -10.37
C PRO A 59 -11.90 0.64 -11.38
N GLN A 60 -12.20 1.49 -12.36
CA GLN A 60 -11.20 1.94 -13.35
C GLN A 60 -10.08 2.80 -12.73
N GLU A 61 -10.34 3.45 -11.59
CA GLU A 61 -9.37 4.32 -10.91
C GLU A 61 -8.13 3.57 -10.38
N GLN A 62 -8.14 2.24 -10.37
CA GLN A 62 -7.00 1.45 -9.91
C GLN A 62 -5.72 1.72 -10.70
N SER A 63 -5.82 1.86 -12.03
CA SER A 63 -4.64 2.11 -12.87
C SER A 63 -3.95 3.42 -12.49
N ALA A 64 -4.71 4.51 -12.34
CA ALA A 64 -4.17 5.79 -11.91
C ALA A 64 -3.51 5.71 -10.53
N LEU A 65 -4.09 4.96 -9.58
CA LEU A 65 -3.47 4.77 -8.27
C LEU A 65 -2.17 3.96 -8.35
N MET A 66 -2.14 2.93 -9.20
CA MET A 66 -0.93 2.14 -9.43
C MET A 66 0.21 2.97 -10.03
N GLU A 67 -0.08 3.94 -10.90
CA GLU A 67 0.92 4.87 -11.42
C GLU A 67 1.49 5.79 -10.32
N VAL A 68 0.63 6.28 -9.42
CA VAL A 68 1.05 7.04 -8.24
C VAL A 68 1.97 6.19 -7.35
N GLU A 69 1.59 4.94 -7.10
CA GLU A 69 2.39 4.00 -6.35
C GLU A 69 3.74 3.70 -7.01
N ALA A 70 3.74 3.38 -8.30
CA ALA A 70 4.94 3.08 -9.06
C ALA A 70 5.94 4.24 -9.05
N THR A 71 5.46 5.48 -9.10
CA THR A 71 6.29 6.69 -9.00
C THR A 71 6.97 6.78 -7.64
N GLY A 72 6.22 6.60 -6.55
CA GLY A 72 6.79 6.61 -5.19
C GLY A 72 7.77 5.45 -4.96
N LEU A 73 7.43 4.23 -5.37
CA LEU A 73 8.31 3.06 -5.23
C LEU A 73 9.61 3.21 -6.04
N SER A 74 9.57 3.89 -7.19
CA SER A 74 10.76 4.14 -8.01
C SER A 74 11.68 5.20 -7.40
N ALA A 75 11.20 6.00 -6.43
CA ALA A 75 12.04 6.92 -5.68
C ALA A 75 12.81 6.27 -4.52
N VAL A 76 12.51 4.99 -4.20
CA VAL A 76 13.18 4.23 -3.14
C VAL A 76 14.51 3.68 -3.67
N GLU A 77 15.59 4.43 -3.44
CA GLU A 77 16.95 4.06 -3.86
C GLU A 77 17.95 4.31 -2.73
N PRO A 78 19.02 3.50 -2.62
CA PRO A 78 20.08 3.74 -1.64
C PRO A 78 20.66 5.15 -1.72
N GLY A 79 20.87 5.79 -0.57
CA GLY A 79 21.43 7.14 -0.47
C GLY A 79 20.43 8.28 -0.68
N LYS A 80 19.21 8.01 -1.16
CA LYS A 80 18.11 9.00 -1.10
C LYS A 80 17.55 9.08 0.31
N SER A 81 16.77 10.13 0.60
CA SER A 81 16.03 10.26 1.85
C SER A 81 14.61 9.74 1.73
N LEU A 82 13.99 9.40 2.86
CA LEU A 82 12.56 9.06 2.88
C LEU A 82 11.67 10.25 2.45
N SER A 83 12.11 11.49 2.69
CA SER A 83 11.43 12.69 2.15
C SER A 83 11.45 12.77 0.63
N ALA A 84 12.49 12.24 -0.05
CA ALA A 84 12.50 12.17 -1.51
C ALA A 84 11.36 11.29 -2.04
N VAL A 85 11.05 10.19 -1.34
CA VAL A 85 9.90 9.33 -1.67
C VAL A 85 8.57 10.06 -1.43
N TYR A 86 8.46 10.82 -0.33
CA TYR A 86 7.29 11.66 -0.09
C TYR A 86 7.05 12.66 -1.23
N HIS A 87 8.09 13.37 -1.66
CA HIS A 87 7.98 14.34 -2.75
C HIS A 87 7.67 13.68 -4.11
N ALA A 88 8.14 12.45 -4.33
CA ALA A 88 7.73 11.67 -5.49
C ALA A 88 6.23 11.36 -5.47
N PHE A 89 5.67 10.97 -4.31
CA PHE A 89 4.23 10.82 -4.17
C PHE A 89 3.48 12.13 -4.40
N ASP A 90 3.93 13.23 -3.79
CA ASP A 90 3.31 14.56 -3.95
C ASP A 90 3.24 14.97 -5.44
N ALA A 91 4.33 14.80 -6.18
CA ALA A 91 4.35 15.05 -7.63
C ALA A 91 3.40 14.13 -8.39
N ALA A 92 3.35 12.84 -8.05
CA ALA A 92 2.50 11.87 -8.73
C ALA A 92 1.00 12.12 -8.47
N TYR A 93 0.62 12.47 -7.24
CA TYR A 93 -0.75 12.85 -6.89
C TYR A 93 -1.20 14.11 -7.63
N LYS A 94 -0.31 15.10 -7.81
CA LYS A 94 -0.59 16.29 -8.63
C LYS A 94 -0.79 15.93 -10.09
N HIS A 95 0.06 15.05 -10.64
CA HIS A 95 -0.07 14.60 -12.03
C HIS A 95 -1.36 13.81 -12.29
N ALA A 96 -1.86 13.11 -11.27
CA ALA A 96 -3.14 12.40 -11.34
C ALA A 96 -4.38 13.28 -11.10
N ASP A 97 -4.24 14.61 -11.01
CA ASP A 97 -5.32 15.55 -10.65
C ASP A 97 -6.01 15.17 -9.31
N ARG A 98 -5.21 14.74 -8.33
CA ARG A 98 -5.64 14.24 -7.02
C ARG A 98 -4.74 14.76 -5.88
N ALA A 99 -4.23 15.99 -5.99
CA ALA A 99 -3.28 16.55 -5.03
C ALA A 99 -3.75 16.49 -3.55
N GLU A 100 -5.04 16.72 -3.31
CA GLU A 100 -5.61 16.69 -1.95
C GLU A 100 -5.55 15.30 -1.29
N ALA A 101 -5.57 14.23 -2.07
CA ALA A 101 -5.57 12.86 -1.55
C ALA A 101 -4.28 12.52 -0.76
N LEU A 102 -3.18 13.24 -1.03
CA LEU A 102 -1.94 13.12 -0.27
C LEU A 102 -2.13 13.50 1.21
N ASN A 103 -2.97 14.50 1.48
CA ASN A 103 -3.17 15.07 2.82
C ASN A 103 -4.23 14.32 3.64
N GLU A 104 -5.07 13.51 2.98
CA GLU A 104 -6.14 12.75 3.64
C GLU A 104 -5.64 11.55 4.45
N HIS A 105 -4.40 11.13 4.23
CA HIS A 105 -3.82 9.95 4.85
C HIS A 105 -2.29 9.99 4.78
N HIS A 106 -1.56 9.35 5.71
CA HIS A 106 -0.12 9.21 5.52
C HIS A 106 0.18 8.22 4.37
N GLN A 107 1.27 8.39 3.62
CA GLN A 107 1.56 7.53 2.46
C GLN A 107 2.40 6.30 2.79
N GLY A 108 2.70 6.10 4.07
CA GLY A 108 3.47 4.98 4.57
C GLY A 108 4.92 5.38 4.83
N GLY A 109 5.87 4.46 4.64
CA GLY A 109 7.26 4.62 5.06
C GLY A 109 7.89 3.31 5.50
N ILE A 110 8.86 3.40 6.41
CA ILE A 110 9.66 2.27 6.88
C ILE A 110 8.83 1.34 7.78
N THR A 111 9.03 0.05 7.59
CA THR A 111 8.48 -1.04 8.41
C THR A 111 9.59 -2.06 8.69
N GLY A 112 9.31 -3.02 9.58
CA GLY A 112 10.31 -3.99 10.04
C GLY A 112 9.80 -4.68 11.29
N TYR A 113 10.23 -4.22 12.45
CA TYR A 113 9.77 -4.68 13.76
C TYR A 113 8.51 -3.97 14.27
N LEU A 114 8.02 -2.96 13.55
CA LEU A 114 6.68 -2.38 13.71
C LEU A 114 5.97 -2.30 12.36
N ALA A 115 4.63 -2.32 12.37
CA ALA A 115 3.81 -2.08 11.17
C ALA A 115 4.13 -0.72 10.52
N ARG A 116 4.58 0.24 11.34
CA ARG A 116 5.06 1.56 10.94
C ARG A 116 6.15 2.00 11.90
N GLU A 117 7.39 2.06 11.45
CA GLU A 117 8.51 2.56 12.25
C GLU A 117 8.72 4.05 12.03
N ILE A 118 8.80 4.46 10.76
CA ILE A 118 9.00 5.85 10.37
C ILE A 118 8.04 6.17 9.22
N VAL A 119 7.26 7.24 9.38
CA VAL A 119 6.36 7.76 8.34
C VAL A 119 7.15 8.68 7.41
N ALA A 120 6.92 8.55 6.11
CA ALA A 120 7.42 9.49 5.11
C ALA A 120 6.66 10.81 5.24
N THR A 121 7.40 11.89 5.48
CA THR A 121 6.88 13.27 5.51
C THR A 121 7.77 14.16 4.61
N PRO A 122 7.38 15.41 4.33
CA PRO A 122 8.22 16.35 3.58
C PRO A 122 9.62 16.56 4.19
N SER A 123 9.80 16.29 5.49
CA SER A 123 11.03 16.60 6.23
C SER A 123 11.74 15.37 6.81
N THR A 124 11.25 14.14 6.57
CA THR A 124 11.89 12.93 7.10
C THR A 124 13.23 12.66 6.41
N ALA A 125 14.32 13.07 7.05
CA ALA A 125 15.69 13.01 6.52
C ALA A 125 16.34 11.61 6.55
N THR A 126 15.65 10.58 7.06
CA THR A 126 16.18 9.21 7.14
C THR A 126 16.71 8.75 5.79
N GLY A 127 18.00 8.44 5.71
CA GLY A 127 18.64 7.89 4.51
C GLY A 127 18.17 6.46 4.27
N LEU A 128 17.97 6.12 3.00
CA LEU A 128 17.53 4.79 2.58
C LEU A 128 18.75 3.92 2.30
N GLU A 129 18.76 2.69 2.83
CA GLU A 129 19.87 1.75 2.70
C GLU A 129 19.36 0.35 2.36
N PRO A 130 20.17 -0.49 1.67
CA PRO A 130 19.84 -1.88 1.47
C PRO A 130 19.59 -2.61 2.80
N GLY A 131 18.58 -3.49 2.82
CA GLY A 131 18.11 -4.19 4.01
C GLY A 131 16.95 -3.51 4.73
N MET A 132 16.61 -2.25 4.38
CA MET A 132 15.40 -1.59 4.89
C MET A 132 14.15 -2.15 4.23
N ALA A 133 13.07 -2.27 5.01
CA ALA A 133 11.75 -2.65 4.51
C ALA A 133 10.79 -1.45 4.53
N PHE A 134 9.88 -1.43 3.56
CA PHE A 134 8.95 -0.35 3.32
C PHE A 134 7.55 -0.90 3.11
N ALA A 135 6.54 -0.16 3.58
CA ALA A 135 5.15 -0.41 3.23
C ALA A 135 4.51 0.92 2.88
N PHE A 136 4.53 1.30 1.60
CA PHE A 136 3.82 2.50 1.15
C PHE A 136 2.38 2.15 0.82
N ASN A 137 1.46 3.08 1.14
CA ASN A 137 0.03 2.83 1.04
C ASN A 137 -0.78 3.97 0.44
N PRO A 138 -0.41 4.43 -0.79
CA PRO A 138 -1.16 5.45 -1.49
C PRO A 138 -2.61 5.02 -1.68
N SER A 139 -3.50 6.01 -1.65
CA SER A 139 -4.94 5.79 -1.77
C SER A 139 -5.68 6.95 -2.44
N PHE A 140 -6.82 6.63 -3.07
CA PHE A 140 -7.90 7.55 -3.48
C PHE A 140 -9.20 7.14 -2.78
N ALA A 141 -10.26 7.96 -2.81
CA ALA A 141 -11.47 7.66 -2.05
C ALA A 141 -12.02 6.28 -2.45
N GLY A 142 -12.04 5.33 -1.50
CA GLY A 142 -12.51 3.96 -1.75
C GLY A 142 -11.50 2.98 -2.34
N ILE A 143 -10.25 3.37 -2.59
CA ILE A 143 -9.21 2.47 -3.10
C ILE A 143 -7.82 2.77 -2.49
N LYS A 144 -7.05 1.72 -2.24
CA LYS A 144 -5.70 1.76 -1.68
C LYS A 144 -4.86 0.66 -2.33
N ILE A 145 -3.56 0.84 -2.39
CA ILE A 145 -2.62 -0.24 -2.73
C ILE A 145 -1.52 -0.25 -1.70
N GLU A 146 -1.16 -1.44 -1.20
CA GLU A 146 -0.09 -1.60 -0.22
C GLU A 146 0.47 -3.02 -0.33
N ASP A 147 1.78 -3.10 -0.30
CA ASP A 147 2.57 -4.31 -0.10
C ASP A 147 3.82 -3.96 0.70
N THR A 148 4.50 -4.98 1.21
CA THR A 148 5.80 -4.82 1.88
C THR A 148 6.92 -5.09 0.91
N PHE A 149 7.85 -4.15 0.82
CA PHE A 149 9.02 -4.23 -0.04
C PHE A 149 10.30 -4.24 0.78
N LEU A 150 11.28 -5.04 0.36
CA LEU A 150 12.64 -5.00 0.86
C LEU A 150 13.53 -4.28 -0.15
N LEU A 151 14.31 -3.29 0.28
CA LEU A 151 15.33 -2.69 -0.58
C LEU A 151 16.55 -3.61 -0.62
N GLY A 152 16.68 -4.37 -1.71
CA GLY A 152 17.82 -5.24 -1.98
C GLY A 152 18.91 -4.53 -2.80
N PRO A 153 20.00 -5.24 -3.13
CA PRO A 153 21.10 -4.70 -3.95
C PRO A 153 20.69 -4.38 -5.40
N GLN A 154 19.59 -4.96 -5.88
CA GLN A 154 19.07 -4.79 -7.25
C GLN A 154 17.80 -3.92 -7.28
N GLY A 155 17.45 -3.27 -6.16
CA GLY A 155 16.23 -2.49 -6.00
C GLY A 155 15.20 -3.18 -5.10
N LEU A 156 13.94 -2.75 -5.21
CA LEU A 156 12.86 -3.23 -4.36
C LEU A 156 12.39 -4.64 -4.74
N GLU A 157 12.39 -5.55 -3.77
CA GLU A 157 11.75 -6.87 -3.82
C GLU A 157 10.39 -6.83 -3.09
N ASN A 158 9.30 -7.26 -3.74
CA ASN A 158 7.99 -7.34 -3.10
C ASN A 158 7.86 -8.64 -2.29
N LEU A 159 7.82 -8.52 -0.96
CA LEU A 159 7.73 -9.65 -0.03
C LEU A 159 6.31 -10.19 0.17
N THR A 160 5.29 -9.44 -0.27
CA THR A 160 3.87 -9.81 -0.14
C THR A 160 3.19 -10.05 -1.47
N CYS A 161 3.97 -10.23 -2.55
CA CYS A 161 3.45 -10.67 -3.84
C CYS A 161 2.88 -12.08 -3.71
N ASP A 162 1.62 -12.26 -4.11
CA ASP A 162 0.97 -13.56 -4.17
C ASP A 162 0.72 -13.93 -5.64
N PRO A 163 1.41 -14.94 -6.20
CA PRO A 163 1.22 -15.37 -7.58
C PRO A 163 -0.19 -15.90 -7.88
N GLN A 164 -0.97 -16.26 -6.86
CA GLN A 164 -2.36 -16.71 -7.01
C GLN A 164 -3.35 -15.55 -7.03
N TRP A 165 -2.91 -14.34 -6.64
CA TRP A 165 -3.72 -13.15 -6.68
C TRP A 165 -3.60 -12.49 -8.07
N PRO A 166 -4.70 -11.99 -8.68
CA PRO A 166 -4.61 -11.32 -9.97
C PRO A 166 -3.71 -10.09 -9.87
N ALA A 167 -2.83 -9.91 -10.86
CA ALA A 167 -1.85 -8.84 -10.85
C ALA A 167 -1.62 -8.27 -12.26
N ALA A 168 -1.13 -7.03 -12.30
CA ALA A 168 -0.64 -6.39 -13.50
C ALA A 168 0.82 -5.98 -13.32
N ASN A 169 1.58 -5.97 -14.42
CA ASN A 169 2.92 -5.40 -14.41
C ASN A 169 2.82 -3.88 -14.53
N VAL A 170 3.30 -3.16 -13.52
CA VAL A 170 3.38 -1.71 -13.50
C VAL A 170 4.84 -1.34 -13.26
N HIS A 171 5.47 -0.72 -14.25
CA HIS A 171 6.88 -0.31 -14.21
C HIS A 171 7.84 -1.44 -13.77
N GLY A 172 7.62 -2.65 -14.29
CA GLY A 172 8.44 -3.82 -13.98
C GLY A 172 8.08 -4.56 -12.68
N ARG A 173 7.04 -4.11 -11.95
CA ARG A 173 6.62 -4.73 -10.67
C ARG A 173 5.24 -5.34 -10.81
N GLN A 174 5.05 -6.55 -10.29
CA GLN A 174 3.73 -7.16 -10.16
C GLN A 174 2.95 -6.47 -9.04
N ARG A 175 1.83 -5.84 -9.40
CA ARG A 175 0.96 -5.10 -8.48
C ARG A 175 -0.42 -5.77 -8.41
N PRO A 176 -1.00 -5.93 -7.21
CA PRO A 176 -2.26 -6.65 -7.04
C PRO A 176 -3.42 -5.88 -7.69
N LEU A 177 -4.17 -6.56 -8.56
CA LEU A 177 -5.46 -6.12 -9.05
C LEU A 177 -6.56 -6.43 -8.02
N TRP A 178 -7.74 -5.85 -8.23
CA TRP A 178 -8.93 -6.34 -7.51
C TRP A 178 -9.23 -7.77 -7.94
N LEU A 179 -9.61 -8.62 -6.98
CA LEU A 179 -10.14 -9.94 -7.29
C LEU A 179 -11.61 -9.80 -7.67
N GLU A 180 -11.91 -9.92 -8.95
CA GLU A 180 -13.28 -9.96 -9.46
C GLU A 180 -13.86 -11.37 -9.29
N MET A 181 -14.88 -11.48 -8.45
CA MET A 181 -15.70 -12.67 -8.24
C MET A 181 -16.89 -12.58 -9.19
N ILE A 182 -16.71 -13.07 -10.41
CA ILE A 182 -17.72 -13.11 -11.48
C ILE A 182 -18.61 -14.35 -11.34
#